data_AF-A0A399YQR9-F1
#
_entry.id   AF-A0A399YQR9-F1
#
_cell.length_a   1.000
_cell.length_b   1.000
_cell.length_c   1.000
_cell.angle_alpha   90.00
_cell.angle_beta   90.00
_cell.angle_gamma   90.00
#
_symmetry.space_group_name_H-M   'P 1'
#
loop_
_entity.id
_entity.type
_entity.pdbx_description
1 polymer ?
#
loop_
_entity_poly.entity_id
_entity_poly.type
_entity_poly.pdbx_seq_one_letter_code
_entity_poly.pdbx_strand_id
1 'polypeptide(L)'
;MDEFSARRALEALNRAALAIAGELDVDKVLQLIVDSACDLVGAKYAALAVGDWRIPGPGNVHRFVVSGMTREEVKQIAHWPKGLGLLGAVIHGQEAIRTSHLEDDPRSVGMPEGHPPMEGFLGVPIVGAGET
;
A
#
# COMPACT_ATOMS: atom_id res chain seq x y z
N MET A 1 -19.38 14.10 -2.82
CA MET A 1 -18.12 14.28 -3.57
C MET A 1 -18.35 15.40 -4.55
N ASP A 2 -17.64 16.52 -4.41
CA ASP A 2 -17.83 17.65 -5.32
C ASP A 2 -17.23 17.34 -6.71
N GLU A 3 -17.79 17.94 -7.76
CA GLU A 3 -17.42 17.68 -9.16
C GLU A 3 -15.97 18.09 -9.48
N PHE A 4 -15.45 19.09 -8.77
CA PHE A 4 -14.07 19.58 -8.92
C PHE A 4 -13.06 18.58 -8.32
N SER A 5 -13.37 17.99 -7.18
CA SER A 5 -12.58 16.91 -6.56
C SER A 5 -12.58 15.65 -7.42
N ALA A 6 -13.72 15.26 -7.99
CA ALA A 6 -13.80 14.12 -8.91
C ALA A 6 -12.96 14.36 -10.18
N ARG A 7 -13.02 15.56 -10.74
CA ARG A 7 -12.22 15.92 -11.92
C ARG A 7 -10.72 15.93 -11.62
N ARG A 8 -10.30 16.50 -10.48
CA ARG A 8 -8.88 16.46 -10.07
C ARG A 8 -8.38 15.05 -9.82
N ALA A 9 -9.19 14.19 -9.21
CA ALA A 9 -8.84 12.78 -9.01
C ALA A 9 -8.67 12.07 -10.36
N LEU A 10 -9.56 12.30 -11.32
CA LEU A 10 -9.45 11.72 -12.67
C LEU A 10 -8.21 12.22 -13.42
N GLU A 11 -7.89 13.51 -13.32
CA GLU A 11 -6.69 14.08 -13.93
C GLU A 11 -5.40 13.53 -13.30
N ALA A 12 -5.38 13.39 -11.97
CA ALA A 12 -4.27 12.76 -11.25
C ALA A 12 -4.09 11.30 -11.65
N LEU A 13 -5.18 10.54 -11.72
CA LEU A 13 -5.18 9.15 -12.15
C LEU A 13 -4.68 9.00 -13.59
N ASN A 14 -5.15 9.84 -14.51
CA ASN A 14 -4.71 9.80 -15.91
C ASN A 14 -3.21 10.11 -16.05
N ARG A 15 -2.70 11.10 -15.30
CA ARG A 15 -1.26 11.40 -15.28
C ARG A 15 -0.44 10.23 -14.75
N ALA A 16 -0.89 9.62 -13.64
CA ALA A 16 -0.23 8.44 -13.07
C ALA A 16 -0.20 7.28 -14.07
N ALA A 17 -1.33 6.98 -14.72
CA ALA A 17 -1.44 5.91 -15.72
C ALA A 17 -0.48 6.11 -16.90
N LEU A 18 -0.40 7.34 -17.43
CA LEU A 18 0.52 7.66 -18.53
C LEU A 18 2.00 7.56 -18.12
N ALA A 19 2.35 8.02 -16.92
CA ALA A 19 3.73 7.91 -16.41
C ALA A 19 4.15 6.45 -16.22
N ILE A 20 3.26 5.62 -15.68
CA ILE A 20 3.48 4.19 -15.49
C ILE A 20 3.65 3.48 -16.84
N ALA A 21 2.81 3.79 -17.84
CA ALA A 21 2.89 3.15 -19.16
C ALA A 21 4.18 3.48 -19.94
N GLY A 22 4.87 4.57 -19.59
CA GLY A 22 6.10 5.01 -20.24
C GLY A 22 7.40 4.55 -19.56
N GLU A 23 7.34 3.98 -18.36
CA GLU A 23 8.51 3.52 -17.60
C GLU A 23 8.71 2.00 -17.79
N LEU A 24 9.96 1.61 -18.08
CA LEU A 24 10.33 0.21 -18.36
C LEU A 24 11.00 -0.47 -17.17
N ASP A 25 11.44 0.31 -16.19
CA ASP A 25 12.01 -0.18 -14.95
C ASP A 25 10.89 -0.46 -13.93
N VAL A 26 10.70 -1.73 -13.60
CA VAL A 26 9.68 -2.20 -12.65
C VAL A 26 9.80 -1.50 -11.30
N ASP A 27 11.00 -1.26 -10.77
CA ASP A 27 11.17 -0.62 -9.47
C ASP A 27 10.69 0.83 -9.50
N LYS A 28 10.97 1.54 -10.59
CA LYS A 28 10.48 2.91 -10.78
C LYS A 28 8.98 2.94 -10.96
N VAL A 29 8.40 2.02 -11.74
CA VAL A 29 6.94 1.91 -11.89
C VAL A 29 6.26 1.70 -10.53
N LEU A 30 6.77 0.77 -9.72
CA LEU A 30 6.20 0.51 -8.39
C LEU A 30 6.31 1.72 -7.46
N GLN A 31 7.44 2.45 -7.51
CA GLN A 31 7.61 3.68 -6.75
C GLN A 31 6.60 4.77 -7.21
N LEU A 32 6.45 4.96 -8.53
CA LEU A 32 5.48 5.87 -9.12
C LEU A 32 4.04 5.54 -8.70
N ILE A 33 3.68 4.25 -8.63
CA ILE A 33 2.36 3.80 -8.18
C ILE A 33 2.14 4.17 -6.72
N VAL A 34 3.07 3.81 -5.82
CA VAL A 34 2.89 4.04 -4.39
C VAL A 34 2.87 5.54 -4.05
N ASP A 35 3.71 6.34 -4.71
CA ASP A 35 3.73 7.80 -4.55
C ASP A 35 2.41 8.42 -5.02
N SER A 36 1.96 8.05 -6.22
CA SER A 36 0.69 8.57 -6.78
C SER A 36 -0.51 8.18 -5.94
N ALA A 37 -0.53 6.94 -5.41
CA ALA A 37 -1.60 6.48 -4.54
C ALA A 37 -1.61 7.26 -3.21
N CYS A 38 -0.43 7.45 -2.60
CA CYS A 38 -0.28 8.21 -1.36
C CYS A 38 -0.86 9.63 -1.51
N ASP A 39 -0.46 10.32 -2.58
CA ASP A 39 -0.93 11.67 -2.89
C ASP A 39 -2.43 11.71 -3.19
N LEU A 40 -2.94 10.76 -3.98
CA LEU A 40 -4.35 10.72 -4.40
C LEU A 40 -5.30 10.54 -3.21
N VAL A 41 -4.94 9.70 -2.24
CA VAL A 41 -5.77 9.47 -1.05
C VAL A 41 -5.44 10.43 0.10
N GLY A 42 -4.43 11.29 -0.06
CA GLY A 42 -3.97 12.21 0.98
C GLY A 42 -3.40 11.49 2.21
N ALA A 43 -2.79 10.32 2.02
CA ALA A 43 -2.17 9.57 3.10
C ALA A 43 -0.81 10.15 3.48
N LYS A 44 -0.42 10.05 4.76
CA LYS A 44 0.92 10.43 5.22
C LYS A 44 1.98 9.42 4.76
N TYR A 45 1.59 8.15 4.66
CA TYR A 45 2.45 7.04 4.30
C TYR A 45 1.69 6.07 3.40
N ALA A 46 2.38 5.44 2.46
CA ALA A 46 1.84 4.35 1.67
C ALA A 46 2.91 3.27 1.46
N ALA A 47 2.47 2.05 1.21
CA ALA A 47 3.36 0.95 0.87
C ALA A 47 2.73 0.06 -0.20
N LEU A 48 3.57 -0.51 -1.06
CA LEU A 48 3.18 -1.52 -2.04
C LEU A 48 4.09 -2.74 -1.90
N ALA A 49 3.46 -3.87 -1.63
CA ALA A 49 4.12 -5.17 -1.55
C ALA A 49 3.73 -6.00 -2.79
N VAL A 50 4.73 -6.47 -3.52
CA VAL A 50 4.56 -7.42 -4.64
C VAL A 50 5.03 -8.78 -4.17
N GLY A 51 4.19 -9.79 -4.31
CA GLY A 51 4.47 -11.10 -3.75
C GLY A 51 3.53 -12.19 -4.23
N ASP A 52 3.93 -13.44 -4.03
CA ASP A 52 3.06 -14.61 -4.14
C ASP A 52 2.56 -15.02 -2.75
N TRP A 53 1.37 -14.52 -2.41
CA TRP A 53 0.74 -14.75 -1.11
C TRP A 53 0.23 -16.18 -0.91
N ARG A 54 0.28 -17.04 -1.94
CA ARG A 54 -0.01 -18.49 -1.80
C ARG A 54 1.14 -19.23 -1.11
N ILE A 55 2.35 -18.66 -1.15
CA ILE A 55 3.53 -19.23 -0.50
C ILE A 55 3.56 -18.72 0.95
N PRO A 56 3.59 -19.61 1.96
CA PRO A 56 3.76 -19.18 3.35
C PRO A 56 5.20 -18.76 3.65
N GLY A 57 5.35 -17.78 4.54
CA GLY A 57 6.64 -17.39 5.09
C GLY A 57 7.38 -16.28 4.33
N PRO A 58 8.61 -15.92 4.74
CA PRO A 58 9.26 -14.66 4.36
C PRO A 58 9.58 -14.50 2.86
N GLY A 59 9.56 -15.59 2.09
CA GLY A 59 9.84 -15.57 0.64
C GLY A 59 8.64 -15.15 -0.21
N ASN A 60 7.50 -14.87 0.41
CA ASN A 60 6.26 -14.53 -0.28
C ASN A 60 6.25 -13.09 -0.81
N VAL A 61 7.07 -12.19 -0.26
CA VAL A 61 7.24 -10.82 -0.77
C VAL A 61 8.51 -10.72 -1.59
N HIS A 62 8.37 -10.30 -2.84
CA HIS A 62 9.47 -10.11 -3.78
C HIS A 62 9.95 -8.65 -3.84
N ARG A 63 9.03 -7.70 -3.68
CA ARG A 63 9.34 -6.26 -3.69
C ARG A 63 8.49 -5.55 -2.65
N PHE A 64 9.07 -4.55 -2.01
CA PHE A 64 8.39 -3.69 -1.06
C PHE A 64 8.87 -2.26 -1.26
N VAL A 65 7.97 -1.37 -1.65
CA VAL A 65 8.25 0.05 -1.83
C VAL A 65 7.36 0.87 -0.92
N VAL A 66 7.87 2.02 -0.47
CA VAL A 66 7.19 2.91 0.48
C VAL A 66 7.19 4.34 -0.03
N SER A 67 6.19 5.10 0.40
CA SER A 67 6.07 6.54 0.17
C SER A 67 5.80 7.26 1.49
N GLY A 68 6.23 8.53 1.57
CA GLY A 68 6.03 9.39 2.73
C GLY A 68 6.94 9.11 3.93
N MET A 69 7.87 8.16 3.83
CA MET A 69 8.87 7.87 4.87
C MET A 69 10.29 8.18 4.38
N THR A 70 11.10 8.75 5.28
CA THR A 70 12.55 8.91 5.08
C THR A 70 13.27 7.56 5.16
N ARG A 71 14.49 7.49 4.61
CA ARG A 71 15.34 6.29 4.72
C ARG A 71 15.65 5.95 6.17
N GLU A 72 15.80 6.98 7.00
CA GLU A 72 16.11 6.86 8.41
C GLU A 72 14.94 6.25 9.20
N GLU A 73 13.71 6.73 8.96
CA GLU A 73 12.49 6.14 9.55
C GLU A 73 12.32 4.69 9.14
N VAL A 74 12.49 4.38 7.84
CA VAL A 74 12.40 3.00 7.34
C VAL A 74 13.39 2.07 8.03
N LYS A 75 14.63 2.54 8.29
CA LYS A 75 15.65 1.75 8.98
C LYS A 75 15.34 1.47 10.45
N GLN A 76 14.45 2.24 11.08
CA GLN A 76 14.02 1.98 12.47
C GLN A 76 12.99 0.86 12.56
N ILE A 77 12.29 0.54 11.48
CA ILE A 77 11.20 -0.44 11.50
C ILE A 77 11.79 -1.84 11.71
N ALA A 78 11.40 -2.47 12.83
CA ALA A 78 11.98 -3.73 13.28
C ALA A 78 11.87 -4.87 12.26
N HIS A 79 10.79 -4.90 11.47
CA HIS A 79 10.65 -5.83 10.37
C HIS A 79 9.62 -5.35 9.34
N TRP A 80 9.77 -5.83 8.10
CA TRP A 80 8.77 -5.68 7.07
C TRP A 80 7.46 -6.40 7.41
N PRO A 81 6.33 -6.02 6.78
CA PRO A 81 5.05 -6.65 7.08
C PRO A 81 5.07 -8.16 6.83
N LYS A 82 4.48 -8.91 7.75
CA LYS A 82 4.44 -10.38 7.72
C LYS A 82 3.10 -10.95 7.25
N GLY A 83 2.23 -10.11 6.69
CA GLY A 83 0.86 -10.49 6.31
C GLY A 83 -0.01 -10.85 7.53
N LEU A 84 0.19 -10.20 8.67
CA LEU A 84 -0.62 -10.42 9.88
C LEU A 84 -1.71 -9.35 10.02
N GLY A 85 -2.72 -9.66 10.83
CA GLY A 85 -3.79 -8.74 11.18
C GLY A 85 -4.56 -8.18 9.98
N LEU A 86 -4.81 -6.87 9.98
CA LEU A 86 -5.50 -6.18 8.88
C LEU A 86 -4.82 -6.38 7.52
N LEU A 87 -3.49 -6.38 7.46
CA LEU A 87 -2.79 -6.62 6.21
C LEU A 87 -3.02 -8.05 5.71
N GLY A 88 -2.95 -9.04 6.62
CA GLY A 88 -3.29 -10.42 6.30
C GLY A 88 -4.73 -10.57 5.83
N ALA A 89 -5.66 -9.84 6.45
CA ALA A 89 -7.07 -9.85 6.06
C ALA A 89 -7.29 -9.31 4.64
N VAL A 90 -6.58 -8.25 4.23
CA VAL A 90 -6.62 -7.73 2.85
C VAL A 90 -6.08 -8.78 1.88
N ILE A 91 -4.91 -9.36 2.20
CA ILE A 91 -4.22 -10.32 1.33
C ILE A 91 -5.07 -11.58 1.12
N HIS A 92 -5.61 -12.16 2.19
CA HIS A 92 -6.30 -13.44 2.14
C HIS A 92 -7.80 -13.33 1.87
N GLY A 93 -8.41 -12.19 2.23
CA GLY A 93 -9.83 -11.93 1.96
C GLY A 93 -10.10 -11.45 0.54
N GLN A 94 -9.08 -10.98 -0.19
CA GLN A 94 -9.20 -10.36 -1.52
C GLN A 94 -10.23 -9.23 -1.59
N GLU A 95 -10.47 -8.55 -0.46
CA GLU A 95 -11.37 -7.40 -0.36
C GLU A 95 -10.63 -6.17 0.17
N ALA A 96 -11.07 -4.99 -0.28
CA ALA A 96 -10.56 -3.74 0.26
C ALA A 96 -11.04 -3.54 1.70
N ILE A 97 -10.14 -3.15 2.59
CA ILE A 97 -10.46 -2.83 3.98
C ILE A 97 -10.07 -1.38 4.24
N ARG A 98 -11.02 -0.62 4.80
CA ARG A 98 -10.80 0.75 5.24
C ARG A 98 -11.26 0.90 6.69
N THR A 99 -10.41 1.43 7.54
CA THR A 99 -10.78 1.87 8.89
C THR A 99 -10.15 3.22 9.20
N SER A 100 -10.86 4.03 9.99
CA SER A 100 -10.34 5.33 10.45
C SER A 100 -9.48 5.18 11.71
N HIS A 101 -9.72 4.14 12.50
CA HIS A 101 -8.99 3.81 13.71
C HIS A 101 -8.63 2.32 13.68
N LEU A 102 -7.34 2.02 13.72
CA LEU A 102 -6.83 0.64 13.68
C LEU A 102 -7.32 -0.15 14.89
N GLU A 103 -7.36 0.47 16.07
CA GLU A 103 -7.75 -0.15 17.33
C GLU A 103 -9.21 -0.63 17.37
N ASP A 104 -10.07 -0.05 16.53
CA ASP A 104 -11.49 -0.43 16.43
C ASP A 104 -11.68 -1.74 15.65
N ASP A 105 -10.71 -2.12 14.82
CA ASP A 105 -10.78 -3.37 14.05
C ASP A 105 -10.20 -4.53 14.87
N PRO A 106 -10.97 -5.60 15.16
CA PRO A 106 -10.50 -6.73 15.98
C PRO A 106 -9.36 -7.52 15.33
N ARG A 107 -9.09 -7.31 14.03
CA ARG A 107 -7.96 -7.91 13.32
C ARG A 107 -6.67 -7.12 13.50
N SER A 108 -6.72 -5.94 14.12
CA SER A 108 -5.53 -5.14 14.36
C SER A 108 -4.57 -5.84 15.31
N VAL A 109 -3.29 -5.86 14.93
CA VAL A 109 -2.20 -6.47 15.70
C VAL A 109 -1.16 -5.43 16.14
N GLY A 110 -1.50 -4.15 16.03
CA GLY A 110 -0.59 -3.03 16.26
C GLY A 110 0.47 -2.88 15.17
N MET A 111 1.50 -2.09 15.49
CA MET A 111 2.61 -1.78 14.60
C MET A 111 3.92 -2.33 15.16
N PRO A 112 4.87 -2.74 14.30
CA PRO A 112 6.18 -3.17 14.77
C PRO A 112 6.93 -2.01 15.43
N GLU A 113 7.89 -2.34 16.30
CA GLU A 113 8.78 -1.36 16.92
C GLU A 113 9.46 -0.49 15.85
N GLY A 114 9.56 0.82 16.12
CA GLY A 114 10.15 1.81 15.23
C GLY A 114 9.28 2.26 14.06
N HIS A 115 8.09 1.67 13.86
CA HIS A 115 7.15 2.19 12.87
C HIS A 115 6.52 3.50 13.35
N PRO A 116 6.39 4.53 12.49
CA PRO A 116 5.69 5.76 12.88
C PRO A 116 4.23 5.47 13.25
N PRO A 117 3.63 6.23 14.18
CA PRO A 117 2.25 6.02 14.56
C PRO A 117 1.33 6.17 13.35
N MET A 118 0.39 5.25 13.22
CA MET A 118 -0.62 5.19 12.18
C MET A 118 -1.97 4.99 12.85
N GLU A 119 -2.94 5.84 12.54
CA GLU A 119 -4.27 5.81 13.16
C GLU A 119 -5.28 5.09 12.25
N GLY A 120 -5.39 5.51 10.99
CA GLY A 120 -6.26 4.88 10.00
C GLY A 120 -5.52 3.96 9.02
N PHE A 121 -6.28 3.13 8.32
CA PHE A 121 -5.77 2.19 7.33
C PHE A 121 -6.69 2.09 6.11
N LEU A 122 -6.09 2.04 4.93
CA LEU A 122 -6.73 1.65 3.68
C LEU A 122 -5.83 0.62 2.99
N GLY A 123 -6.31 -0.62 2.90
CA GLY A 123 -5.64 -1.69 2.16
C GLY A 123 -6.52 -2.17 1.02
N VAL A 124 -5.92 -2.28 -0.17
CA VAL A 124 -6.60 -2.72 -1.38
C VAL A 124 -5.76 -3.86 -1.98
N PRO A 125 -6.34 -5.05 -2.20
CA PRO A 125 -5.63 -6.12 -2.88
C PRO A 125 -5.50 -5.79 -4.36
N ILE A 126 -4.30 -5.98 -4.90
CA ILE A 126 -4.03 -5.88 -6.34
C ILE A 126 -3.74 -7.29 -6.83
N VAL A 127 -4.61 -7.82 -7.68
CA VAL A 127 -4.47 -9.15 -8.26
C VAL A 127 -4.07 -9.02 -9.72
N GLY A 128 -3.02 -9.74 -10.12
CA GLY A 128 -2.55 -9.75 -11.50
C GLY A 128 -3.62 -10.29 -12.46
N ALA A 129 -3.72 -9.72 -13.66
CA ALA A 129 -4.67 -10.20 -14.65
C ALA A 129 -4.40 -11.69 -14.98
N GLY A 130 -5.35 -12.55 -14.64
CA GLY A 130 -5.27 -14.01 -14.85
C GLY A 130 -5.07 -14.84 -13.57
N GLU A 131 -4.86 -14.20 -12.42
CA GLU A 131 -4.92 -14.86 -11.12
C GLU A 131 -6.28 -14.52 -10.48
N THR A 132 -7.05 -15.54 -10.10
CA THR A 132 -8.31 -15.42 -9.36
C THR A 132 -8.10 -16.01 -7.97
#